data_AF-A0A2I2KIQ8-F1
#
_entry.id   AF-A0A2I2KIQ8-F1
#
_cell.length_a   1.000
_cell.length_b   1.000
_cell.length_c   1.000
_cell.angle_alpha   90.00
_cell.angle_beta   90.00
_cell.angle_gamma   90.00
#
_symmetry.space_group_name_H-M   'P 1'
#
loop_
_entity.id
_entity.type
_entity.pdbx_description
1 polymer ?
#
loop_
_entity_poly.entity_id
_entity_poly.type
_entity_poly.pdbx_seq_one_letter_code
_entity_poly.pdbx_strand_id
1 'polypeptide(L)'
;MGHGSNGGHWPPGGPRPPGARRPLMWRGLLLVGAVLVLGSGFRLAEPALDAVRGDSRSDATADLPPIPPIPPPPSTAPAGTGTALPQRPVVVISEPTRLRVPRLSIDAPITHIGLNADGSIGVPTAWGDVGWFDRGPAPGGIGPAVLVGHYDSTTGPAVFYRLPQVVAGDRVEVAGPTGATQAFIVDRSEEVTKATFPADRVYGPVARPELRLITCGGAFDHKTHHYLSNLIVYAHADTSAPPVPGANVPGAAPGQAAPAQPLPRPPGAASPRVTPRPPATSAPGVAPLPQATSAPGVAPLPPATSAAAVTPLATVAPRRA
;
A
#
# COMPACT_ATOMS: atom_id res chain seq x y z
N MET A 1 57.17 -36.43 6.83
CA MET A 1 56.74 -37.84 6.95
C MET A 1 56.42 -38.13 8.42
N GLY A 2 55.27 -38.74 8.71
CA GLY A 2 54.91 -39.19 10.06
C GLY A 2 53.42 -39.00 10.38
N HIS A 3 52.63 -40.05 10.15
CA HIS A 3 51.20 -40.17 10.46
C HIS A 3 50.92 -40.20 11.97
N GLY A 4 49.70 -39.82 12.37
CA GLY A 4 49.16 -40.08 13.70
C GLY A 4 47.68 -39.74 13.83
N SER A 5 46.83 -40.72 13.49
CA SER A 5 45.37 -40.72 13.67
C SER A 5 44.94 -40.95 15.12
N ASN A 6 43.94 -40.20 15.59
CA ASN A 6 43.08 -40.54 16.74
C ASN A 6 41.67 -40.03 16.38
N GLY A 7 40.59 -40.81 16.34
CA GLY A 7 40.27 -41.99 17.15
C GLY A 7 39.21 -41.65 18.21
N GLY A 8 38.17 -40.88 17.85
CA GLY A 8 37.07 -40.51 18.76
C GLY A 8 35.93 -41.50 18.69
N HIS A 9 35.83 -42.33 19.72
CA HIS A 9 34.75 -43.28 19.98
C HIS A 9 33.44 -42.54 20.34
N TRP A 10 32.31 -42.92 19.73
CA TRP A 10 30.98 -42.55 20.22
C TRP A 10 30.31 -43.79 20.82
N PRO A 11 29.67 -43.71 22.00
CA PRO A 11 28.96 -44.83 22.61
C PRO A 11 27.61 -45.09 21.90
N PRO A 12 27.10 -46.33 21.91
CA PRO A 12 25.87 -46.70 21.22
C PRO A 12 24.60 -46.51 22.08
N GLY A 13 23.51 -46.09 21.42
CA GLY A 13 22.17 -46.65 21.62
C GLY A 13 21.35 -46.18 22.83
N GLY A 14 20.65 -45.05 22.68
CA GLY A 14 19.42 -44.79 23.45
C GLY A 14 18.20 -45.51 22.86
N PRO A 15 17.21 -45.92 23.68
CA PRO A 15 16.07 -46.71 23.23
C PRO A 15 15.16 -45.94 22.26
N ARG A 16 14.88 -46.58 21.12
CA ARG A 16 13.93 -46.11 20.10
C ARG A 16 12.49 -46.30 20.60
N PRO A 17 11.59 -45.31 20.42
CA PRO A 17 10.18 -45.51 20.67
C PRO A 17 9.58 -46.55 19.69
N PRO A 18 8.61 -47.37 20.13
CA PRO A 18 8.02 -48.42 19.32
C PRO A 18 7.26 -47.87 18.12
N GLY A 19 7.49 -48.51 16.97
CA GLY A 19 6.93 -48.15 15.68
C GLY A 19 5.40 -48.27 15.64
N ALA A 20 4.74 -47.16 15.35
CA ALA A 20 3.38 -47.16 14.87
C ALA A 20 3.40 -47.54 13.38
N ARG A 21 2.85 -48.72 13.10
CA ARG A 21 2.65 -49.28 11.77
C ARG A 21 1.75 -48.36 10.94
N ARG A 22 2.21 -48.06 9.73
CA ARG A 22 1.44 -47.45 8.65
C ARG A 22 0.22 -48.32 8.30
N PRO A 23 -0.86 -47.71 7.83
CA PRO A 23 -1.49 -48.22 6.62
C PRO A 23 -1.30 -47.26 5.45
N LEU A 24 -0.88 -47.88 4.35
CA LEU A 24 -0.51 -47.31 3.08
C LEU A 24 -1.71 -47.36 2.14
N MET A 25 -2.69 -46.46 2.27
CA MET A 25 -3.77 -46.24 1.27
C MET A 25 -4.23 -44.78 1.49
N TRP A 26 -3.85 -43.82 0.65
CA TRP A 26 -4.69 -43.43 -0.48
C TRP A 26 -3.85 -42.74 -1.55
N ARG A 27 -3.63 -43.45 -2.66
CA ARG A 27 -3.48 -42.83 -3.97
C ARG A 27 -4.88 -42.46 -4.44
N GLY A 28 -5.09 -41.19 -4.73
CA GLY A 28 -6.28 -40.59 -5.33
C GLY A 28 -6.19 -39.10 -5.08
N LEU A 29 -5.52 -38.29 -5.90
CA LEU A 29 -5.99 -37.84 -7.21
C LEU A 29 -7.52 -37.81 -7.29
N LEU A 30 -8.11 -36.62 -7.09
CA LEU A 30 -9.03 -35.96 -8.02
C LEU A 30 -9.70 -34.75 -7.33
N LEU A 31 -9.55 -33.58 -7.98
CA LEU A 31 -10.55 -32.51 -8.14
C LEU A 31 -11.28 -31.96 -6.89
N VAL A 32 -10.91 -30.75 -6.46
CA VAL A 32 -11.90 -29.77 -5.95
C VAL A 32 -11.63 -28.41 -6.61
N GLY A 33 -11.78 -28.42 -7.93
CA GLY A 33 -12.22 -27.24 -8.67
C GLY A 33 -13.71 -27.42 -8.94
N ALA A 34 -14.51 -26.46 -8.47
CA ALA A 34 -15.96 -26.31 -8.63
C ALA A 34 -16.89 -27.28 -7.85
N VAL A 35 -18.12 -26.77 -7.60
CA VAL A 35 -19.35 -27.40 -7.04
C VAL A 35 -19.53 -27.10 -5.53
N LEU A 36 -20.55 -26.37 -5.01
CA LEU A 36 -21.87 -25.88 -5.48
C LEU A 36 -22.47 -24.97 -4.39
N VAL A 37 -23.28 -23.94 -4.71
CA VAL A 37 -24.67 -23.82 -4.22
C VAL A 37 -25.51 -23.02 -5.24
N LEU A 38 -26.48 -23.74 -5.81
CA LEU A 38 -27.64 -23.28 -6.56
C LEU A 38 -28.52 -22.34 -5.74
N GLY A 39 -29.12 -21.37 -6.43
CA GLY A 39 -30.49 -20.94 -6.14
C GLY A 39 -30.65 -19.52 -5.63
N SER A 40 -31.09 -18.64 -6.54
CA SER A 40 -32.20 -17.69 -6.31
C SER A 40 -32.47 -16.97 -7.62
N GLY A 41 -33.61 -17.26 -8.24
CA GLY A 41 -34.07 -16.59 -9.44
C GLY A 41 -34.34 -15.13 -9.17
N PHE A 42 -33.55 -14.26 -9.80
CA PHE A 42 -33.86 -12.83 -9.85
C PHE A 42 -34.40 -12.51 -11.26
N ARG A 43 -35.72 -12.34 -11.34
CA ARG A 43 -36.39 -11.80 -12.52
C ARG A 43 -36.07 -10.31 -12.59
N LEU A 44 -35.31 -9.89 -13.60
CA LEU A 44 -35.19 -8.47 -13.93
C LEU A 44 -36.46 -8.04 -14.66
N ALA A 45 -37.22 -7.15 -14.02
CA ALA A 45 -38.22 -6.34 -14.68
C ALA A 45 -37.51 -5.22 -15.46
N GLU A 46 -37.80 -5.12 -16.75
CA GLU A 46 -37.43 -3.97 -17.58
C GLU A 46 -38.36 -2.79 -17.24
N PRO A 47 -37.86 -1.59 -16.91
CA PRO A 47 -38.68 -0.40 -17.07
C PRO A 47 -38.59 0.06 -18.53
N ALA A 48 -39.76 0.07 -19.17
CA ALA A 48 -39.99 0.71 -20.45
C ALA A 48 -39.51 2.18 -20.42
N LEU A 49 -38.70 2.55 -21.40
CA LEU A 49 -38.51 3.94 -21.79
C LEU A 49 -39.71 4.34 -22.63
N ASP A 50 -40.68 5.03 -22.03
CA ASP A 50 -41.71 5.72 -22.79
C ASP A 50 -41.46 7.22 -22.80
N ALA A 51 -41.56 7.75 -24.01
CA ALA A 51 -41.16 9.08 -24.40
C ALA A 51 -42.20 10.11 -23.97
N VAL A 52 -41.75 11.25 -23.42
CA VAL A 52 -42.50 12.50 -23.50
C VAL A 52 -41.57 13.58 -24.04
N ARG A 53 -41.90 14.05 -25.24
CA ARG A 53 -41.31 15.20 -25.90
C ARG A 53 -42.43 16.21 -26.19
N GLY A 54 -42.16 17.47 -25.85
CA GLY A 54 -42.96 18.65 -26.21
C GLY A 54 -43.67 19.25 -25.01
N ASP A 55 -43.78 20.56 -24.82
CA ASP A 55 -43.24 21.74 -25.52
C ASP A 55 -43.42 22.93 -24.55
N SER A 56 -42.77 24.03 -24.87
CA SER A 56 -42.62 25.25 -24.07
C SER A 56 -43.89 26.12 -24.01
N ARG A 57 -44.21 26.72 -22.85
CA ARG A 57 -44.23 28.20 -22.59
C ARG A 57 -45.16 28.61 -21.42
N SER A 58 -44.54 29.39 -20.53
CA SER A 58 -45.02 30.62 -19.87
C SER A 58 -46.04 30.57 -18.72
N ASP A 59 -45.52 31.12 -17.60
CA ASP A 59 -46.14 31.96 -16.58
C ASP A 59 -47.28 31.41 -15.72
N ALA A 60 -46.92 31.02 -14.50
CA ALA A 60 -47.59 31.50 -13.30
C ALA A 60 -46.61 31.48 -12.11
N THR A 61 -46.26 32.67 -11.65
CA THR A 61 -45.58 32.94 -10.38
C THR A 61 -46.29 32.26 -9.21
N ALA A 62 -45.58 31.40 -8.50
CA ALA A 62 -45.94 30.94 -7.16
C ALA A 62 -44.67 30.92 -6.28
N ASP A 63 -44.52 32.02 -5.56
CA ASP A 63 -43.99 32.14 -4.19
C ASP A 63 -42.97 31.09 -3.72
N LEU A 64 -41.68 31.36 -3.99
CA LEU A 64 -40.57 30.72 -3.29
C LEU A 64 -39.83 31.82 -2.50
N PRO A 65 -39.44 31.55 -1.23
CA PRO A 65 -38.71 32.53 -0.42
C PRO A 65 -37.37 32.88 -1.09
N PRO A 66 -36.87 34.11 -0.91
CA PRO A 66 -35.60 34.53 -1.50
C PRO A 66 -34.46 33.62 -1.03
N ILE A 67 -33.63 33.21 -2.00
CA ILE A 67 -32.36 32.52 -1.73
C ILE A 67 -31.53 33.48 -0.85
N PRO A 68 -31.12 33.07 0.36
CA PRO A 68 -30.24 33.91 1.17
C PRO A 68 -28.93 34.12 0.39
N PRO A 69 -28.32 35.32 0.44
CA PRO A 69 -27.04 35.55 -0.21
C PRO A 69 -26.03 34.52 0.31
N ILE A 70 -25.23 33.99 -0.62
CA ILE A 70 -24.06 33.17 -0.29
C ILE A 70 -23.27 33.96 0.76
N PRO A 71 -23.06 33.42 1.98
CA PRO A 71 -22.23 34.11 2.94
C PRO A 71 -20.86 34.31 2.30
N PRO A 72 -20.24 35.50 2.39
CA PRO A 72 -18.86 35.65 1.97
C PRO A 72 -18.02 34.56 2.64
N PRO A 73 -16.92 34.09 2.00
CA PRO A 73 -15.98 33.20 2.69
C PRO A 73 -15.73 33.81 4.07
N PRO A 74 -15.70 33.01 5.15
CA PRO A 74 -15.44 33.56 6.47
C PRO A 74 -14.21 34.45 6.35
N SER A 75 -14.41 35.74 6.63
CA SER A 75 -13.30 36.66 6.76
C SER A 75 -12.36 35.99 7.74
N THR A 76 -11.12 35.76 7.31
CA THR A 76 -10.04 35.32 8.14
C THR A 76 -9.93 36.31 9.30
N ALA A 77 -10.68 36.06 10.37
CA ALA A 77 -10.18 36.33 11.69
C ALA A 77 -8.76 35.74 11.70
N PRO A 78 -7.74 36.44 12.21
CA PRO A 78 -6.47 35.80 12.43
C PRO A 78 -6.75 34.68 13.44
N ALA A 79 -7.00 33.48 12.92
CA ALA A 79 -6.80 32.26 13.66
C ALA A 79 -5.41 32.43 14.25
N GLY A 80 -5.34 32.38 15.58
CA GLY A 80 -4.09 32.60 16.29
C GLY A 80 -2.96 31.86 15.59
N THR A 81 -1.78 32.45 15.61
CA THR A 81 -0.55 31.95 15.01
C THR A 81 -0.13 30.60 15.63
N GLY A 82 -0.97 29.59 15.49
CA GLY A 82 -0.62 28.20 15.65
C GLY A 82 0.15 27.86 14.41
N THR A 83 1.46 27.70 14.56
CA THR A 83 2.34 27.20 13.52
C THR A 83 1.73 25.91 12.97
N ALA A 84 1.15 25.96 11.76
CA ALA A 84 0.73 24.76 11.07
C ALA A 84 1.96 23.86 10.94
N LEU A 85 1.88 22.64 11.50
CA LEU A 85 2.98 21.70 11.39
C LEU A 85 3.26 21.46 9.91
N PRO A 86 4.54 21.42 9.49
CA PRO A 86 4.87 21.11 8.11
C PRO A 86 4.23 19.78 7.72
N GLN A 87 3.52 19.77 6.59
CA GLN A 87 2.90 18.56 6.05
C GLN A 87 3.80 17.96 4.97
N ARG A 88 4.00 16.65 5.01
CA ARG A 88 4.64 15.91 3.93
C ARG A 88 3.66 15.75 2.76
N PRO A 89 4.09 16.01 1.52
CA PRO A 89 3.29 15.71 0.34
C PRO A 89 2.99 14.22 0.24
N VAL A 90 1.76 13.87 -0.13
CA VAL A 90 1.41 12.50 -0.51
C VAL A 90 2.06 12.19 -1.87
N VAL A 91 2.69 11.02 -1.95
CA VAL A 91 3.29 10.46 -3.16
C VAL A 91 2.39 9.34 -3.67
N VAL A 92 2.01 9.40 -4.95
CA VAL A 92 1.28 8.31 -5.60
C VAL A 92 2.29 7.28 -6.09
N ILE A 93 2.14 6.04 -5.63
CA ILE A 93 2.94 4.89 -6.05
C ILE A 93 2.17 4.15 -7.13
N SER A 94 2.37 4.55 -8.39
CA SER A 94 1.65 3.97 -9.53
C SER A 94 1.92 2.48 -9.73
N GLU A 95 3.13 2.04 -9.38
CA GLU A 95 3.57 0.65 -9.50
C GLU A 95 4.13 0.18 -8.15
N PRO A 96 3.28 -0.27 -7.22
CA PRO A 96 3.72 -0.72 -5.91
C PRO A 96 4.41 -2.07 -6.01
N THR A 97 5.64 -2.16 -5.49
CA THR A 97 6.48 -3.37 -5.56
C THR A 97 6.81 -3.96 -4.21
N ARG A 98 6.66 -3.19 -3.12
CA ARG A 98 6.96 -3.67 -1.76
C ARG A 98 5.99 -3.10 -0.73
N LEU A 99 5.53 -3.96 0.18
CA LEU A 99 4.78 -3.58 1.38
C LEU A 99 5.66 -3.79 2.61
N ARG A 100 5.68 -2.82 3.51
CA ARG A 100 6.33 -2.92 4.82
C ARG A 100 5.39 -2.54 5.95
N VAL A 101 5.40 -3.35 7.01
CA VAL A 101 4.76 -3.03 8.29
C VAL A 101 5.78 -3.34 9.39
N PRO A 102 6.67 -2.39 9.73
CA PRO A 102 7.85 -2.66 10.54
C PRO A 102 7.55 -3.32 11.89
N ARG A 103 6.52 -2.83 12.59
CA ARG A 103 6.11 -3.36 13.90
C ARG A 103 5.70 -4.83 13.84
N LEU A 104 5.15 -5.28 12.72
CA LEU A 104 4.72 -6.67 12.51
C LEU A 104 5.81 -7.54 11.87
N SER A 105 6.95 -6.94 11.50
CA SER A 105 8.03 -7.58 10.72
C SER A 105 7.56 -8.08 9.35
N ILE A 106 6.61 -7.37 8.73
CA ILE A 106 6.17 -7.65 7.35
C ILE A 106 7.06 -6.84 6.40
N ASP A 107 7.70 -7.51 5.44
CA ASP A 107 8.45 -6.88 4.34
C ASP A 107 8.33 -7.77 3.09
N ALA A 108 7.28 -7.55 2.30
CA ALA A 108 6.81 -8.50 1.29
C ALA A 108 6.72 -7.88 -0.10
N PRO A 109 7.00 -8.65 -1.17
CA PRO A 109 6.77 -8.20 -2.54
C PRO A 109 5.27 -7.96 -2.79
N ILE A 110 4.98 -6.99 -3.65
CA ILE A 110 3.63 -6.72 -4.15
C ILE A 110 3.53 -7.22 -5.59
N THR A 111 2.43 -7.88 -5.89
CA THR A 111 2.04 -8.40 -7.20
C THR A 111 0.72 -7.78 -7.62
N HIS A 112 0.45 -7.73 -8.93
CA HIS A 112 -0.82 -7.23 -9.44
C HIS A 112 -1.88 -8.33 -9.38
N ILE A 113 -3.06 -7.99 -8.90
CA ILE A 113 -4.23 -8.87 -8.91
C ILE A 113 -5.43 -8.14 -9.50
N GLY A 114 -6.17 -8.84 -10.35
CA GLY A 114 -7.39 -8.36 -10.96
C GLY A 114 -8.63 -8.96 -10.29
N LEU A 115 -9.68 -9.13 -11.09
CA LEU A 115 -10.86 -9.91 -10.69
C LEU A 115 -10.78 -11.32 -11.27
N ASN A 116 -11.27 -12.30 -10.51
CA ASN A 116 -11.57 -13.64 -10.98
C ASN A 116 -12.80 -13.62 -11.90
N ALA A 117 -13.06 -14.73 -12.59
CA ALA A 117 -14.19 -14.86 -13.53
C ALA A 117 -15.57 -14.68 -12.87
N ASP A 118 -15.67 -14.94 -11.57
CA ASP A 118 -16.88 -14.75 -10.76
C ASP A 118 -17.03 -13.32 -10.22
N GLY A 119 -16.11 -12.41 -10.56
CA GLY A 119 -16.11 -11.03 -10.11
C GLY A 119 -15.50 -10.80 -8.72
N SER A 120 -15.02 -11.85 -8.05
CA SER A 120 -14.26 -11.71 -6.79
C SER A 120 -12.86 -11.14 -7.04
N ILE A 121 -12.30 -10.46 -6.02
CA ILE A 121 -10.91 -10.00 -6.09
C ILE A 121 -9.96 -11.20 -6.12
N GLY A 122 -8.94 -11.13 -6.98
CA GLY A 122 -7.87 -12.12 -7.02
C GLY A 122 -7.11 -12.19 -5.68
N VAL A 123 -6.37 -13.27 -5.49
CA VAL A 123 -5.43 -13.43 -4.38
C VAL A 123 -4.06 -13.76 -4.95
N PRO A 124 -2.96 -13.31 -4.31
CA PRO A 124 -1.62 -13.62 -4.79
C PRO A 124 -1.37 -15.14 -4.79
N THR A 125 -0.65 -15.64 -5.79
CA THR A 125 -0.36 -17.09 -5.90
C THR A 125 0.58 -17.57 -4.80
N ALA A 126 1.57 -16.74 -4.43
CA ALA A 126 2.53 -17.08 -3.39
C ALA A 126 2.06 -16.64 -2.00
N TRP A 127 2.23 -17.51 -1.00
CA TRP A 127 1.84 -17.26 0.39
C TRP A 127 2.60 -16.09 1.04
N GLY A 128 3.80 -15.78 0.54
CA GLY A 128 4.65 -14.70 1.03
C GLY A 128 4.40 -13.35 0.35
N ASP A 129 3.53 -13.30 -0.66
CA ASP A 129 3.33 -12.12 -1.49
C ASP A 129 2.03 -11.40 -1.11
N VAL A 130 2.00 -10.10 -1.40
CA VAL A 130 0.81 -9.27 -1.31
C VAL A 130 0.29 -8.99 -2.71
N GLY A 131 -1.02 -9.10 -2.93
CA GLY A 131 -1.66 -8.67 -4.16
C GLY A 131 -2.20 -7.24 -4.01
N TRP A 132 -1.87 -6.35 -4.94
CA TRP A 132 -2.54 -5.05 -5.09
C TRP A 132 -3.63 -5.14 -6.16
N PHE A 133 -4.83 -4.67 -5.82
CA PHE A 133 -5.95 -4.58 -6.76
C PHE A 133 -5.75 -3.44 -7.75
N ASP A 134 -5.33 -3.78 -8.97
CA ASP A 134 -4.87 -2.84 -9.98
C ASP A 134 -5.98 -2.02 -10.66
N ARG A 135 -7.25 -2.37 -10.43
CA ARG A 135 -8.41 -1.60 -10.91
C ARG A 135 -8.86 -0.52 -9.93
N GLY A 136 -8.28 -0.48 -8.74
CA GLY A 136 -8.54 0.55 -7.73
C GLY A 136 -7.55 1.72 -7.81
N PRO A 137 -7.68 2.70 -6.91
CA PRO A 137 -6.67 3.73 -6.72
C PRO A 137 -5.29 3.13 -6.44
N ALA A 138 -4.26 3.71 -7.06
CA ALA A 138 -2.88 3.46 -6.69
C ALA A 138 -2.62 3.96 -5.25
N PRO A 139 -1.75 3.29 -4.46
CA PRO A 139 -1.38 3.76 -3.13
C PRO A 139 -0.92 5.23 -3.14
N GLY A 140 -1.60 6.08 -2.36
CA GLY A 140 -1.35 7.53 -2.30
C GLY A 140 -2.25 8.35 -3.24
N GLY A 141 -2.96 7.73 -4.18
CA GLY A 141 -4.05 8.35 -4.92
C GLY A 141 -5.30 8.52 -4.05
N ILE A 142 -6.21 9.42 -4.47
CA ILE A 142 -7.51 9.60 -3.79
C ILE A 142 -8.34 8.33 -3.89
N GLY A 143 -8.91 7.88 -2.78
CA GLY A 143 -9.66 6.64 -2.68
C GLY A 143 -8.91 5.53 -1.92
N PRO A 144 -9.53 4.35 -1.77
CA PRO A 144 -8.90 3.23 -1.07
C PRO A 144 -8.05 2.38 -2.02
N ALA A 145 -6.73 2.38 -1.84
CA ALA A 145 -5.87 1.36 -2.43
C ALA A 145 -6.04 0.04 -1.64
N VAL A 146 -6.30 -1.08 -2.33
CA VAL A 146 -6.60 -2.36 -1.68
C VAL A 146 -5.49 -3.37 -1.90
N LEU A 147 -4.91 -3.86 -0.80
CA LEU A 147 -3.88 -4.89 -0.78
C LEU A 147 -4.40 -6.13 -0.03
N VAL A 148 -4.25 -7.29 -0.63
CA VAL A 148 -4.75 -8.58 -0.12
C VAL A 148 -3.58 -9.54 0.09
N GLY A 149 -3.61 -10.31 1.16
CA GLY A 149 -2.57 -11.30 1.44
C GLY A 149 -3.08 -12.48 2.26
N HIS A 150 -2.39 -13.60 2.14
CA HIS A 150 -2.74 -14.83 2.85
C HIS A 150 -2.46 -14.71 4.36
N TYR A 151 -3.35 -15.30 5.16
CA TYR A 151 -3.18 -15.37 6.62
C TYR A 151 -2.23 -16.51 7.00
N ASP A 152 -2.45 -17.69 6.45
CA ASP A 152 -1.61 -18.87 6.62
C ASP A 152 -1.46 -19.63 5.29
N SER A 153 -0.74 -20.75 5.36
CA SER A 153 -0.48 -21.68 4.27
C SER A 153 -0.56 -23.10 4.79
N THR A 154 -0.53 -24.08 3.89
CA THR A 154 -0.52 -25.50 4.25
C THR A 154 0.66 -25.93 5.12
N THR A 155 1.72 -25.11 5.20
CA THR A 155 2.96 -25.42 5.93
C THR A 155 3.28 -24.45 7.06
N GLY A 156 2.44 -23.44 7.30
CA GLY A 156 2.66 -22.46 8.37
C GLY A 156 2.20 -21.04 8.05
N PRO A 157 2.66 -20.05 8.85
CA PRO A 157 2.32 -18.63 8.70
C PRO A 157 2.56 -18.10 7.28
N ALA A 158 1.65 -17.25 6.80
CA ALA A 158 1.80 -16.52 5.54
C ALA A 158 2.03 -15.03 5.79
N VAL A 159 2.04 -14.22 4.72
CA VAL A 159 2.46 -12.80 4.77
C VAL A 159 1.67 -11.95 5.79
N PHE A 160 0.38 -12.22 5.96
CA PHE A 160 -0.50 -11.47 6.85
C PHE A 160 -0.87 -12.23 8.13
N TYR A 161 -0.13 -13.28 8.47
CA TYR A 161 -0.32 -14.03 9.72
C TYR A 161 -0.33 -13.14 10.97
N ARG A 162 0.52 -12.10 10.98
CA ARG A 162 0.63 -11.15 12.11
C ARG A 162 -0.27 -9.93 11.98
N LEU A 163 -1.02 -9.79 10.88
CA LEU A 163 -1.88 -8.64 10.65
C LEU A 163 -2.93 -8.40 11.76
N PRO A 164 -3.49 -9.43 12.43
CA PRO A 164 -4.39 -9.21 13.56
C PRO A 164 -3.77 -8.48 14.77
N GLN A 165 -2.45 -8.35 14.83
CA GLN A 165 -1.73 -7.67 15.91
C GLN A 165 -1.55 -6.16 15.65
N VAL A 166 -2.02 -5.67 14.49
CA VAL A 166 -1.95 -4.27 14.11
C VAL A 166 -2.80 -3.42 15.06
N VAL A 167 -2.33 -2.22 15.38
CA VAL A 167 -3.06 -1.25 16.19
C VAL A 167 -3.09 0.12 15.52
N ALA A 168 -4.03 0.97 15.95
CA ALA A 168 -4.10 2.35 15.50
C ALA A 168 -2.77 3.09 15.77
N GLY A 169 -2.31 3.89 14.81
CA GLY A 169 -1.02 4.57 14.85
C GLY A 169 0.13 3.76 14.24
N ASP A 170 -0.05 2.47 13.96
CA ASP A 170 0.97 1.68 13.28
C ASP A 170 1.22 2.19 11.86
N ARG A 171 2.49 2.15 11.45
CA ARG A 171 2.94 2.64 10.16
C ARG A 171 2.99 1.51 9.13
N VAL A 172 2.41 1.77 7.96
CA VAL A 172 2.45 0.92 6.77
C VAL A 172 3.15 1.69 5.66
N GLU A 173 4.09 1.07 4.97
CA GLU A 173 4.82 1.72 3.87
C GLU A 173 4.64 0.92 2.59
N VAL A 174 4.30 1.62 1.51
CA VAL A 174 4.21 1.06 0.16
C VAL A 174 5.26 1.74 -0.71
N ALA A 175 6.18 0.94 -1.26
CA ALA A 175 7.27 1.43 -2.10
C ALA A 175 7.08 1.02 -3.56
N GLY A 176 7.49 1.92 -4.46
CA GLY A 176 7.62 1.65 -5.89
C GLY A 176 9.04 1.19 -6.28
N PRO A 177 9.27 0.90 -7.57
CA PRO A 177 10.53 0.32 -8.06
C PRO A 177 11.73 1.27 -7.89
N THR A 178 11.50 2.58 -7.87
CA THR A 178 12.55 3.61 -7.76
C THR A 178 12.86 3.99 -6.30
N GLY A 179 12.24 3.32 -5.32
CA GLY A 179 12.38 3.62 -3.89
C GLY A 179 11.45 4.73 -3.37
N ALA A 180 10.70 5.40 -4.26
CA ALA A 180 9.60 6.28 -3.83
C ALA A 180 8.65 5.50 -2.92
N THR A 181 8.30 6.08 -1.77
CA THR A 181 7.55 5.39 -0.72
C THR A 181 6.45 6.28 -0.18
N GLN A 182 5.22 5.76 -0.16
CA GLN A 182 4.11 6.37 0.55
C GLN A 182 3.90 5.66 1.88
N ALA A 183 3.89 6.43 2.97
CA ALA A 183 3.57 5.93 4.30
C ALA A 183 2.08 6.13 4.61
N PHE A 184 1.52 5.23 5.39
CA PHE A 184 0.14 5.27 5.86
C PHE A 184 0.13 5.00 7.37
N ILE A 185 -0.83 5.60 8.06
CA ILE A 185 -1.06 5.39 9.49
C ILE A 185 -2.37 4.60 9.64
N VAL A 186 -2.30 3.50 10.38
CA VAL A 186 -3.46 2.66 10.68
C VAL A 186 -4.44 3.44 11.54
N ASP A 187 -5.69 3.49 11.10
CA ASP A 187 -6.81 4.10 11.82
C ASP A 187 -7.45 3.07 12.75
N ARG A 188 -7.77 1.89 12.22
CA ARG A 188 -8.45 0.80 12.93
C ARG A 188 -8.37 -0.50 12.13
N SER A 189 -8.80 -1.60 12.75
CA SER A 189 -9.11 -2.85 12.08
C SER A 189 -10.52 -3.32 12.45
N GLU A 190 -11.16 -4.09 11.57
CA GLU A 190 -12.39 -4.81 11.89
C GLU A 190 -12.36 -6.23 11.31
N GLU A 191 -12.91 -7.18 12.07
CA GLU A 191 -13.15 -8.53 11.57
C GLU A 191 -14.63 -8.66 11.20
N VAL A 192 -14.90 -9.11 9.98
CA VAL A 192 -16.25 -9.25 9.43
C VAL A 192 -16.43 -10.63 8.84
N THR A 193 -17.60 -11.23 9.03
CA THR A 193 -17.91 -12.49 8.36
C THR A 193 -17.91 -12.29 6.85
N LYS A 194 -17.56 -13.34 6.09
CA LYS A 194 -17.57 -13.26 4.61
C LYS A 194 -18.95 -12.91 4.04
N ALA A 195 -20.03 -13.29 4.72
CA ALA A 195 -21.40 -13.00 4.31
C ALA A 195 -21.79 -11.51 4.50
N THR A 196 -21.14 -10.82 5.43
CA THR A 196 -21.43 -9.42 5.78
C THR A 196 -20.29 -8.49 5.39
N PHE A 197 -19.49 -8.87 4.38
CA PHE A 197 -18.33 -8.10 3.96
C PHE A 197 -18.76 -6.69 3.49
N PRO A 198 -18.22 -5.61 4.08
CA PRO A 198 -18.69 -4.24 3.82
C PRO A 198 -18.07 -3.68 2.53
N ALA A 199 -18.51 -4.19 1.38
CA ALA A 199 -17.95 -3.87 0.07
C ALA A 199 -17.87 -2.34 -0.19
N ASP A 200 -18.91 -1.59 0.12
CA ASP A 200 -18.94 -0.13 -0.07
C ASP A 200 -17.88 0.60 0.77
N ARG A 201 -17.56 0.09 1.97
CA ARG A 201 -16.54 0.71 2.84
C ARG A 201 -15.11 0.36 2.41
N VAL A 202 -14.96 -0.82 1.80
CA VAL A 202 -13.66 -1.32 1.35
C VAL A 202 -13.30 -0.74 -0.01
N TYR A 203 -14.24 -0.72 -0.94
CA TYR A 203 -14.01 -0.36 -2.34
C TYR A 203 -14.63 0.97 -2.76
N GLY A 204 -15.60 1.48 -2.00
CA GLY A 204 -16.29 2.71 -2.34
C GLY A 204 -15.41 3.96 -2.22
N PRO A 205 -15.86 5.07 -2.81
CA PRO A 205 -15.06 6.29 -2.89
C PRO A 205 -14.84 6.92 -1.52
N VAL A 206 -13.63 7.45 -1.31
CA VAL A 206 -13.28 8.31 -0.17
C VAL A 206 -12.51 9.53 -0.69
N ALA A 207 -12.69 10.68 -0.03
CA ALA A 207 -12.15 11.96 -0.50
C ALA A 207 -10.66 12.20 -0.15
N ARG A 208 -9.99 11.20 0.42
CA ARG A 208 -8.57 11.26 0.81
C ARG A 208 -7.83 10.00 0.38
N PRO A 209 -6.49 10.00 0.33
CA PRO A 209 -5.72 8.80 0.05
C PRO A 209 -5.78 7.82 1.23
N GLU A 210 -6.30 6.63 0.97
CA GLU A 210 -6.45 5.58 1.97
C GLU A 210 -5.89 4.25 1.49
N LEU A 211 -5.62 3.37 2.44
CA LEU A 211 -5.14 2.01 2.22
C LEU A 211 -6.07 1.04 2.97
N ARG A 212 -6.29 -0.13 2.35
CA ARG A 212 -6.94 -1.30 2.94
C ARG A 212 -5.97 -2.47 2.87
N LEU A 213 -5.70 -3.10 4.02
CA LEU A 213 -5.04 -4.41 4.06
C LEU A 213 -6.09 -5.46 4.42
N ILE A 214 -6.18 -6.53 3.64
CA ILE A 214 -7.22 -7.54 3.82
C ILE A 214 -6.59 -8.93 3.89
N THR A 215 -7.02 -9.72 4.87
CA THR A 215 -6.64 -11.13 4.99
C THR A 215 -7.82 -11.99 5.49
N CYS A 216 -7.71 -13.30 5.32
CA CYS A 216 -8.62 -14.26 5.95
C CYS A 216 -8.52 -14.16 7.48
N GLY A 217 -9.64 -14.23 8.20
CA GLY A 217 -9.68 -14.12 9.66
C GLY A 217 -10.79 -14.94 10.30
N GLY A 218 -10.96 -14.80 11.61
CA GLY A 218 -11.95 -15.52 12.39
C GLY A 218 -11.69 -17.03 12.52
N ALA A 219 -12.73 -17.77 12.91
CA ALA A 219 -12.61 -19.21 13.11
C ALA A 219 -12.35 -19.94 11.79
N PHE A 220 -11.49 -20.96 11.87
CA PHE A 220 -11.26 -21.89 10.77
C PHE A 220 -12.32 -22.99 10.81
N ASP A 221 -13.10 -23.12 9.73
CA ASP A 221 -14.01 -24.24 9.57
C ASP A 221 -13.24 -25.44 9.00
N HIS A 222 -13.02 -26.45 9.85
CA HIS A 222 -12.32 -27.67 9.48
C HIS A 222 -13.07 -28.56 8.46
N LYS A 223 -14.36 -28.34 8.23
CA LYS A 223 -15.14 -29.09 7.22
C LYS A 223 -14.96 -28.51 5.83
N THR A 224 -14.99 -27.18 5.73
CA THR A 224 -14.84 -26.46 4.45
C THR A 224 -13.40 -26.03 4.18
N HIS A 225 -12.51 -26.17 5.16
CA HIS A 225 -11.13 -25.68 5.13
C HIS A 225 -11.03 -24.18 4.84
N HIS A 226 -11.97 -23.41 5.39
CA HIS A 226 -12.06 -21.97 5.15
C HIS A 226 -12.17 -21.19 6.45
N TYR A 227 -11.50 -20.05 6.46
CA TYR A 227 -11.76 -19.00 7.43
C TYR A 227 -13.13 -18.37 7.19
N LEU A 228 -13.89 -18.17 8.26
CA LEU A 228 -15.26 -17.67 8.21
C LEU A 228 -15.34 -16.14 8.03
N SER A 229 -14.26 -15.44 8.37
CA SER A 229 -14.20 -13.98 8.35
C SER A 229 -13.08 -13.45 7.47
N ASN A 230 -13.09 -12.14 7.25
CA ASN A 230 -11.96 -11.36 6.77
C ASN A 230 -11.61 -10.34 7.86
N LEU A 231 -10.31 -10.12 8.05
CA LEU A 231 -9.79 -8.97 8.79
C LEU A 231 -9.49 -7.85 7.79
N ILE A 232 -10.00 -6.66 8.07
CA ILE A 232 -9.77 -5.46 7.25
C ILE A 232 -9.09 -4.41 8.11
N VAL A 233 -7.94 -3.93 7.64
CA VAL A 233 -7.21 -2.81 8.25
C VAL A 233 -7.44 -1.55 7.42
N TYR A 234 -7.83 -0.47 8.09
CA TYR A 234 -8.05 0.84 7.51
C TYR A 234 -6.88 1.74 7.85
N ALA A 235 -6.30 2.40 6.86
CA ALA A 235 -5.22 3.36 7.07
C ALA A 235 -5.35 4.56 6.13
N HIS A 236 -4.78 5.69 6.53
CA HIS A 236 -4.75 6.92 5.74
C HIS A 236 -3.32 7.35 5.44
N ALA A 237 -3.12 8.10 4.35
CA ALA A 237 -1.79 8.59 4.00
C ALA A 237 -1.21 9.46 5.13
N ASP A 238 0.01 9.12 5.54
CA ASP A 238 0.79 9.90 6.49
C ASP A 238 1.25 11.19 5.80
N THR A 239 0.70 12.31 6.28
CA THR A 239 1.07 13.67 5.85
C THR A 239 1.82 14.42 6.93
N SER A 240 2.18 13.77 8.04
CA SER A 240 2.99 14.39 9.08
C SER A 240 4.45 14.49 8.63
N ALA A 241 5.06 15.66 8.71
CA ALA A 241 6.51 15.75 8.56
C ALA A 241 7.20 15.17 9.81
N PRO A 242 8.37 14.53 9.68
CA PRO A 242 9.19 14.20 10.83
C PRO A 242 9.46 15.45 11.67
N PRO A 243 9.53 15.35 13.01
CA PRO A 243 9.98 16.47 13.83
C PRO A 243 11.36 16.91 13.35
N VAL A 244 11.49 18.16 12.93
CA VAL A 244 12.79 18.72 12.53
C VAL A 244 13.67 18.73 13.77
N PRO A 245 14.81 18.01 13.80
CA PRO A 245 15.72 18.09 14.94
C PRO A 245 16.22 19.53 15.08
N GLY A 246 15.87 20.21 16.17
CA GLY A 246 16.27 21.59 16.44
C GLY A 246 15.18 22.66 16.28
N ALA A 247 13.95 22.28 15.92
CA ALA A 247 12.81 23.19 16.07
C ALA A 247 12.40 23.29 17.55
N ASN A 248 13.11 24.13 18.31
CA ASN A 248 12.60 24.61 19.60
C ASN A 248 11.25 25.28 19.32
N VAL A 249 10.15 24.65 19.73
CA VAL A 249 8.85 25.30 19.81
C VAL A 249 8.87 26.18 21.06
N PRO A 250 8.87 27.52 20.96
CA PRO A 250 8.69 28.35 22.13
C PRO A 250 7.22 28.25 22.56
N GLY A 251 6.98 27.67 23.73
CA GLY A 251 5.73 27.87 24.47
C GLY A 251 4.73 26.72 24.42
N ALA A 252 4.90 25.74 25.30
CA ALA A 252 3.79 25.11 26.01
C ALA A 252 4.34 24.40 27.27
N ALA A 253 4.48 25.14 28.36
CA ALA A 253 4.62 24.56 29.70
C ALA A 253 3.59 25.23 30.61
N PRO A 254 2.68 24.48 31.26
CA PRO A 254 1.84 25.04 32.31
C PRO A 254 2.65 25.14 33.61
N GLY A 255 2.67 26.34 34.17
CA GLY A 255 2.78 26.61 35.61
C GLY A 255 3.84 25.84 36.40
N GLN A 256 5.06 26.37 36.44
CA GLN A 256 5.90 26.34 37.65
C GLN A 256 6.77 27.59 37.64
N ALA A 257 6.46 28.52 38.56
CA ALA A 257 7.30 29.68 38.81
C ALA A 257 8.62 29.20 39.42
N ALA A 258 9.69 29.23 38.63
CA ALA A 258 11.05 29.14 39.13
C ALA A 258 11.49 30.51 39.70
N PRO A 259 12.19 30.57 40.85
CA PRO A 259 12.60 31.83 41.43
C PRO A 259 13.63 32.53 40.53
N ALA A 260 13.53 33.87 40.47
CA ALA A 260 14.43 34.71 39.71
C ALA A 260 15.89 34.49 40.13
N GLN A 261 16.72 34.01 39.20
CA GLN A 261 18.17 34.06 39.38
C GLN A 261 18.68 35.47 39.04
N PRO A 262 19.64 36.03 39.79
CA PRO A 262 20.22 37.34 39.48
C PRO A 262 21.03 37.28 38.17
N LEU A 263 20.91 38.31 37.33
CA LEU A 263 21.72 38.45 36.12
C LEU A 263 23.24 38.42 36.44
N PRO A 264 24.06 37.68 35.67
CA PRO A 264 25.50 37.89 35.70
C PRO A 264 25.86 39.23 35.04
N ARG A 265 26.72 39.99 35.74
CA ARG A 265 27.29 41.25 35.28
C ARG A 265 28.23 41.01 34.09
N PRO A 266 28.24 41.85 33.03
CA PRO A 266 29.14 41.66 31.90
C PRO A 266 30.60 42.00 32.30
N PRO A 267 31.60 41.16 31.99
CA PRO A 267 32.99 41.60 31.98
C PRO A 267 33.29 42.43 30.73
N GLY A 268 34.05 43.50 30.95
CA GLY A 268 34.33 44.55 29.99
C GLY A 268 35.16 44.14 28.78
N ALA A 269 35.09 45.02 27.79
CA ALA A 269 35.76 44.95 26.51
C ALA A 269 37.29 44.80 26.63
N ALA A 270 37.86 43.91 25.81
CA ALA A 270 39.24 43.98 25.35
C ALA A 270 39.25 43.77 23.83
N SER A 271 39.80 44.74 23.12
CA SER A 271 39.92 44.85 21.66
C SER A 271 40.93 43.83 21.07
N PRO A 272 40.93 43.63 19.73
CA PRO A 272 41.39 42.41 19.09
C PRO A 272 42.91 42.37 18.87
N ARG A 273 43.52 41.19 19.07
CA ARG A 273 44.91 40.94 18.69
C ARG A 273 44.95 40.43 17.24
N VAL A 274 45.51 41.28 16.37
CA VAL A 274 45.86 41.00 14.98
C VAL A 274 46.93 39.90 14.93
N THR A 275 46.67 38.81 14.22
CA THR A 275 47.68 37.82 13.83
C THR A 275 48.04 37.98 12.35
N PRO A 276 49.34 38.01 11.98
CA PRO A 276 49.76 38.18 10.61
C PRO A 276 49.55 36.91 9.75
N ARG A 277 49.14 37.16 8.50
CA ARG A 277 48.92 36.23 7.39
C ARG A 277 50.24 35.62 6.91
N PRO A 278 50.37 34.29 6.75
CA PRO A 278 51.55 33.69 6.10
C PRO A 278 51.53 33.93 4.57
N PRO A 279 52.72 34.00 3.93
CA PRO A 279 52.86 34.34 2.51
C PRO A 279 52.38 33.22 1.58
N ALA A 280 51.89 33.65 0.41
CA ALA A 280 51.40 32.80 -0.67
C ALA A 280 52.54 32.01 -1.32
N THR A 281 52.42 30.69 -1.37
CA THR A 281 53.24 29.82 -2.20
C THR A 281 52.52 29.52 -3.52
N SER A 282 53.22 29.81 -4.60
CA SER A 282 52.81 29.66 -5.99
C SER A 282 52.52 28.22 -6.40
N ALA A 283 51.49 28.06 -7.23
CA ALA A 283 51.10 26.81 -7.88
C ALA A 283 52.16 26.29 -8.87
N PRO A 284 52.34 24.96 -9.02
CA PRO A 284 52.88 24.36 -10.22
C PRO A 284 51.76 24.07 -11.25
N GLY A 285 52.11 24.25 -12.53
CA GLY A 285 51.19 24.36 -13.66
C GLY A 285 50.38 23.10 -14.01
N VAL A 286 49.20 23.37 -14.55
CA VAL A 286 48.35 22.39 -15.23
C VAL A 286 48.83 22.26 -16.67
N ALA A 287 49.26 21.05 -17.05
CA ALA A 287 49.52 20.69 -18.44
C ALA A 287 48.19 20.59 -19.23
N PRO A 288 48.13 21.01 -20.51
CA PRO A 288 46.95 20.85 -21.35
C PRO A 288 47.01 19.53 -22.12
N LEU A 289 45.88 18.82 -22.25
CA LEU A 289 45.68 17.67 -23.17
C LEU A 289 44.19 17.25 -23.17
N PRO A 290 43.67 16.56 -24.21
CA PRO A 290 43.31 17.11 -25.51
C PRO A 290 41.80 16.98 -25.82
N GLN A 291 41.43 17.49 -26.99
CA GLN A 291 40.09 17.66 -27.54
C GLN A 291 39.25 16.37 -27.66
N ALA A 292 37.94 16.55 -27.49
CA ALA A 292 36.91 15.56 -27.73
C ALA A 292 36.87 15.13 -29.20
N THR A 293 37.03 13.82 -29.45
CA THR A 293 36.71 13.20 -30.72
C THR A 293 35.26 12.70 -30.71
N SER A 294 34.51 13.17 -31.69
CA SER A 294 33.13 12.78 -31.98
C SER A 294 33.01 11.28 -32.24
N ALA A 295 32.10 10.62 -31.54
CA ALA A 295 31.68 9.25 -31.88
C ALA A 295 30.76 9.25 -33.11
N PRO A 296 30.90 8.28 -34.04
CA PRO A 296 30.05 8.18 -35.22
C PRO A 296 28.65 7.66 -34.86
N GLY A 297 27.65 8.18 -35.59
CA GLY A 297 26.24 7.89 -35.42
C GLY A 297 25.88 6.41 -35.56
N VAL A 298 24.99 5.96 -34.69
CA VAL A 298 24.31 4.67 -34.78
C VAL A 298 23.31 4.74 -35.93
N ALA A 299 23.46 3.83 -36.90
CA ALA A 299 22.53 3.66 -38.01
C ALA A 299 21.15 3.16 -37.52
N PRO A 300 20.05 3.58 -38.14
CA PRO A 300 18.70 3.12 -37.79
C PRO A 300 18.47 1.65 -38.19
N LEU A 301 17.80 0.92 -37.29
CA LEU A 301 17.30 -0.44 -37.51
C LEU A 301 16.26 -0.49 -38.65
N PRO A 302 16.24 -1.55 -39.49
CA PRO A 302 15.20 -1.74 -40.50
C PRO A 302 13.85 -2.13 -39.86
N PRO A 303 12.71 -1.80 -40.51
CA PRO A 303 11.38 -2.14 -40.00
C PRO A 303 11.13 -3.65 -40.04
N ALA A 304 10.47 -4.14 -38.99
CA ALA A 304 9.98 -5.51 -38.88
C ALA A 304 8.91 -5.77 -39.95
N THR A 305 9.16 -6.78 -40.79
CA THR A 305 8.18 -7.39 -41.68
C THR A 305 7.10 -8.11 -40.85
N SER A 306 5.89 -7.55 -40.81
CA SER A 306 4.70 -8.31 -40.38
C SER A 306 4.25 -9.20 -41.52
N ALA A 307 4.37 -10.50 -41.28
CA ALA A 307 3.77 -11.56 -42.08
C ALA A 307 2.33 -11.83 -41.65
N ALA A 308 1.55 -12.29 -42.62
CA ALA A 308 0.33 -13.10 -42.51
C ALA A 308 -0.95 -12.41 -42.03
N ALA A 309 -1.72 -11.94 -43.02
CA ALA A 309 -3.17 -11.87 -42.95
C ALA A 309 -3.75 -13.27 -42.70
N VAL A 310 -4.57 -13.40 -41.65
CA VAL A 310 -5.43 -14.56 -41.42
C VAL A 310 -6.85 -14.18 -41.85
N THR A 311 -7.35 -14.91 -42.83
CA THR A 311 -8.70 -14.84 -43.40
C THR A 311 -9.77 -15.19 -42.35
N PRO A 312 -10.89 -14.44 -42.24
CA PRO A 312 -12.00 -14.85 -41.39
C PRO A 312 -12.79 -16.00 -42.03
N LEU A 313 -13.03 -17.06 -41.25
CA LEU A 313 -13.88 -18.20 -41.61
C LEU A 313 -15.36 -17.79 -41.57
N ALA A 314 -16.11 -18.23 -42.57
CA ALA A 314 -17.51 -17.90 -42.80
C ALA A 314 -18.46 -18.40 -41.69
N THR A 315 -19.40 -17.53 -41.33
CA THR A 315 -20.58 -17.82 -40.51
C THR A 315 -21.51 -18.82 -41.20
N VAL A 316 -21.77 -19.96 -40.55
CA VAL A 316 -22.85 -20.89 -40.90
C VAL A 316 -24.11 -20.49 -40.14
N ALA A 317 -25.17 -20.17 -40.88
CA ALA A 317 -26.51 -19.95 -40.35
C ALA A 317 -27.24 -21.29 -40.09
N PRO A 318 -28.07 -21.40 -39.03
CA PRO A 318 -28.91 -22.59 -38.84
C PRO A 318 -30.14 -22.54 -39.77
N ARG A 319 -30.34 -23.60 -40.56
CA ARG A 319 -31.60 -23.86 -41.26
C ARG A 319 -32.65 -24.36 -40.27
N ARG A 320 -33.83 -23.75 -40.33
CA ARG A 320 -35.08 -24.28 -39.78
C ARG A 320 -35.53 -25.52 -40.57
N ALA A 321 -35.93 -26.56 -39.84
CA ALA A 321 -37.09 -27.41 -40.10
C ALA A 321 -37.41 -28.16 -38.81
#